data_AF-A0A257M4U8-F1
#
_entry.id   AF-A0A257M4U8-F1
#
_cell.length_a   1.000
_cell.length_b   1.000
_cell.length_c   1.000
_cell.angle_alpha   90.00
_cell.angle_beta   90.00
_cell.angle_gamma   90.00
#
_symmetry.space_group_name_H-M   'P 1'
#
loop_
_entity.id
_entity.type
_entity.pdbx_description
1 polymer ?
#
loop_
_entity_poly.entity_id
_entity_poly.type
_entity_poly.pdbx_seq_one_letter_code
_entity_poly.pdbx_strand_id
1 'polypeptide(L)'
;EPLPGDFSSHEQIPVIEGFFNLSRVHNQGVAFGLGNGSTWAPIAFMFVPFIALIMLRVFWKMGVFANRTSRVAVALLITGIFGNFTDRLLQGSHLSYMQDASLWERLRAGYVVDFLDVIIPVVNYRWPSFNVADSCVCVAAPLLFIGGILDEKA
;
A
#
# COMPACT_ATOMS: atom_id res chain seq x y z
N GLU A 1 -9.83 -5.86 -15.35
CA GLU A 1 -10.28 -6.01 -13.95
C GLU A 1 -10.01 -7.45 -13.49
N PRO A 2 -9.86 -7.75 -12.19
CA PRO A 2 -9.75 -9.13 -11.72
C PRO A 2 -11.01 -9.93 -12.03
N LEU A 3 -10.86 -11.22 -12.31
CA LEU A 3 -11.99 -12.14 -12.39
C LEU A 3 -12.45 -12.50 -10.97
N PRO A 4 -13.72 -12.89 -10.76
CA PRO A 4 -14.18 -13.33 -9.45
C PRO A 4 -13.31 -14.48 -8.91
N GLY A 5 -12.58 -14.23 -7.82
CA GLY A 5 -11.70 -15.22 -7.19
C GLY A 5 -10.30 -15.35 -7.82
N ASP A 6 -9.99 -14.61 -8.89
CA ASP A 6 -8.65 -14.52 -9.47
C ASP A 6 -8.19 -13.06 -9.55
N PHE A 7 -7.30 -12.73 -8.62
CA PHE A 7 -6.74 -11.40 -8.40
C PHE A 7 -5.28 -11.30 -8.89
N SER A 8 -4.79 -12.31 -9.59
CA SER A 8 -3.46 -12.32 -10.21
C SER A 8 -3.57 -12.18 -11.71
N SER A 9 -3.08 -11.08 -12.29
CA SER A 9 -2.80 -11.10 -13.73
C SER A 9 -1.44 -11.78 -13.96
N HIS A 10 -1.42 -12.71 -14.91
CA HIS A 10 -0.20 -13.39 -15.35
C HIS A 10 0.60 -12.59 -16.38
N GLU A 11 0.06 -11.45 -16.84
CA GLU A 11 0.71 -10.62 -17.84
C GLU A 11 1.81 -9.79 -17.19
N GLN A 12 3.03 -9.99 -17.68
CA GLN A 12 4.22 -9.28 -17.23
C GLN A 12 4.86 -8.61 -18.43
N ILE A 13 5.09 -7.31 -18.32
CA ILE A 13 5.80 -6.52 -19.32
C ILE A 13 7.22 -6.33 -18.80
N PRO A 14 8.23 -7.00 -19.37
CA PRO A 14 9.60 -6.83 -18.91
C PRO A 14 10.09 -5.42 -19.23
N VAL A 15 10.68 -4.77 -18.22
CA VAL A 15 11.36 -3.47 -18.37
C VAL A 15 12.87 -3.66 -18.36
N ILE A 16 13.35 -4.51 -17.44
CA ILE A 16 14.75 -4.98 -17.38
C ILE A 16 14.68 -6.49 -17.30
N GLU A 17 15.14 -7.16 -18.35
CA GLU A 17 15.09 -8.62 -18.45
C GLU A 17 15.74 -9.30 -17.24
N GLY A 18 14.99 -10.23 -16.63
CA GLY A 18 15.43 -10.99 -15.47
C GLY A 18 15.45 -10.24 -14.14
N PHE A 19 15.12 -8.93 -14.10
CA PHE A 19 15.20 -8.11 -12.89
C PHE A 19 13.92 -7.32 -12.59
N PHE A 20 13.37 -6.57 -13.55
CA PHE A 20 12.25 -5.66 -13.30
C PHE A 20 11.18 -5.77 -14.36
N ASN A 21 9.94 -6.00 -13.92
CA ASN A 21 8.76 -6.10 -14.76
C ASN A 21 7.68 -5.14 -14.26
N LEU A 22 6.82 -4.72 -15.19
CA LEU A 22 5.49 -4.20 -14.85
C LEU A 22 4.52 -5.36 -14.90
N SER A 23 3.91 -5.67 -13.76
CA SER A 23 2.83 -6.66 -13.66
C SER A 23 1.57 -5.98 -13.19
N ARG A 24 0.41 -6.64 -13.24
CA ARG A 24 -0.83 -6.07 -12.69
C ARG A 24 -1.39 -7.02 -11.64
N VAL A 25 -1.08 -6.76 -10.38
CA VAL A 25 -1.51 -7.57 -9.25
C VAL A 25 -2.61 -6.83 -8.48
N HIS A 26 -3.69 -7.53 -8.13
CA HIS A 26 -4.81 -6.97 -7.37
C HIS A 26 -4.72 -7.44 -5.93
N ASN A 27 -4.28 -6.56 -5.05
CA ASN A 27 -4.01 -6.91 -3.66
C ASN A 27 -5.20 -6.57 -2.75
N GLN A 28 -5.93 -7.59 -2.31
CA GLN A 28 -7.10 -7.44 -1.42
C GLN A 28 -6.76 -7.25 0.06
N GLY A 29 -5.48 -7.14 0.43
CA GLY A 29 -5.05 -7.08 1.83
C GLY A 29 -4.06 -8.16 2.22
N VAL A 30 -3.26 -8.62 1.26
CA VAL A 30 -2.09 -9.44 1.52
C VAL A 30 -0.90 -8.50 1.68
N ALA A 31 -0.49 -8.24 2.92
CA ALA A 31 0.79 -7.56 3.17
C ALA A 31 1.86 -8.62 3.36
N PHE A 32 2.84 -8.72 2.45
CA PHE A 32 3.95 -9.69 2.57
C PHE A 32 3.51 -11.15 2.78
N GLY A 33 2.36 -11.55 2.21
CA GLY A 33 1.78 -12.90 2.39
C GLY A 33 0.85 -13.05 3.60
N LEU A 34 0.80 -12.09 4.53
CA LEU A 34 -0.13 -12.10 5.66
C LEU A 34 -1.55 -11.77 5.21
N GLY A 35 -2.51 -12.64 5.55
CA GLY A 35 -3.93 -12.43 5.24
C GLY A 35 -4.40 -13.02 3.91
N ASN A 36 -3.56 -13.78 3.20
CA ASN A 36 -3.92 -14.44 1.96
C ASN A 36 -5.12 -15.40 2.15
N GLY A 37 -6.13 -15.25 1.30
CA GLY A 37 -7.39 -16.02 1.37
C GLY A 37 -8.29 -15.70 2.57
N SER A 38 -7.94 -14.70 3.39
CA SER A 38 -8.72 -14.37 4.58
C SER A 38 -9.82 -13.35 4.30
N THR A 39 -10.96 -13.50 4.96
CA THR A 39 -12.09 -12.57 4.86
C THR A 39 -11.91 -11.33 5.74
N TRP A 40 -11.01 -11.39 6.74
CA TRP A 40 -10.78 -10.30 7.68
C TRP A 40 -9.80 -9.26 7.15
N ALA A 41 -8.83 -9.65 6.31
CA ALA A 41 -7.78 -8.75 5.87
C ALA A 41 -8.30 -7.53 5.08
N PRO A 42 -9.18 -7.68 4.07
CA PRO A 42 -9.73 -6.53 3.36
C PRO A 42 -10.42 -5.53 4.30
N ILE A 43 -11.11 -6.05 5.32
CA ILE A 43 -11.79 -5.25 6.34
C ILE A 43 -10.76 -4.53 7.23
N ALA A 44 -9.75 -5.24 7.72
CA ALA A 44 -8.71 -4.64 8.56
C ALA A 44 -7.97 -3.52 7.81
N PHE A 45 -7.54 -3.76 6.57
CA PHE A 45 -6.84 -2.78 5.75
C PHE A 45 -7.72 -1.59 5.32
N MET A 46 -9.05 -1.70 5.40
CA MET A 46 -9.97 -0.57 5.27
C MET A 46 -9.88 0.38 6.47
N PHE A 47 -9.70 -0.16 7.69
CA PHE A 47 -9.73 0.64 8.92
C PHE A 47 -8.36 1.11 9.42
N VAL A 48 -7.28 0.35 9.15
CA VAL A 48 -5.90 0.71 9.54
C VAL A 48 -5.50 2.14 9.11
N PRO A 49 -5.81 2.62 7.88
CA PRO A 49 -5.54 4.00 7.47
C PRO A 49 -6.11 5.05 8.41
N PHE A 50 -7.33 4.87 8.93
CA PHE A 50 -7.93 5.82 9.86
C PHE A 50 -7.16 5.91 11.16
N ILE A 51 -6.75 4.76 11.72
CA ILE A 51 -5.95 4.72 12.94
C ILE A 51 -4.61 5.43 12.71
N ALA A 52 -3.94 5.13 11.60
CA ALA A 52 -2.67 5.76 11.25
C ALA A 52 -2.80 7.28 11.11
N LEU A 53 -3.82 7.78 10.40
CA LEU A 53 -4.06 9.22 10.22
C LEU A 53 -4.40 9.93 11.54
N ILE A 54 -5.17 9.29 12.43
CA ILE A 54 -5.45 9.82 13.77
C ILE A 54 -4.15 9.91 14.59
N MET A 55 -3.33 8.87 14.59
CA MET A 55 -2.05 8.88 15.30
C MET A 55 -1.11 9.98 14.77
N LEU A 56 -1.00 10.12 13.44
CA LEU A 56 -0.20 11.19 12.83
C LEU A 56 -0.72 12.57 13.22
N ARG A 57 -2.04 12.75 13.28
CA ARG A 57 -2.65 14.01 13.73
C ARG A 57 -2.32 14.30 15.19
N VAL A 58 -2.37 13.30 16.06
CA VAL A 58 -2.02 13.44 17.49
C VAL A 58 -0.53 13.79 17.65
N PHE A 59 0.37 13.04 17.01
CA PHE A 59 1.82 13.30 17.07
C PHE A 59 2.20 14.66 16.48
N TRP A 60 1.52 15.09 15.42
CA TRP A 60 1.68 16.45 14.89
C TRP A 60 1.32 17.51 15.94
N LYS A 61 0.20 17.32 16.65
CA LYS A 61 -0.26 18.25 17.69
C LYS A 61 0.66 18.26 18.92
N MET A 62 1.31 17.14 19.20
CA MET A 62 2.32 17.03 20.26
C MET A 62 3.68 17.63 19.87
N GLY A 63 3.85 18.08 18.62
CA GLY A 63 5.12 18.65 18.15
C GLY A 63 6.22 17.61 17.90
N VAL A 64 5.85 16.33 17.75
CA VAL A 64 6.81 15.22 17.51
C VAL A 64 7.60 15.41 16.22
N PHE A 65 7.03 16.09 15.23
CA PHE A 65 7.65 16.31 13.91
C PHE A 65 8.26 17.71 13.81
N ALA A 66 9.31 17.96 14.60
CA ALA A 66 9.89 19.30 14.74
C ALA A 66 10.72 19.69 13.50
N ASN A 67 11.64 18.83 13.07
CA ASN A 67 12.53 19.11 11.93
C ASN A 67 11.91 18.90 10.53
N ARG A 68 12.64 19.36 9.50
CA ARG A 68 12.20 19.23 8.09
C ARG A 68 12.15 17.78 7.63
N THR A 69 13.08 16.95 8.07
CA THR A 69 13.18 15.53 7.69
C THR A 69 11.94 14.76 8.11
N SER A 70 11.51 14.91 9.36
CA SER A 70 10.33 14.25 9.91
C SER A 70 9.04 14.78 9.25
N ARG A 71 8.95 16.07 8.91
CA ARG A 71 7.82 16.63 8.14
C ARG A 71 7.73 16.06 6.71
N VAL A 72 8.85 15.93 6.00
CA VAL A 72 8.88 15.28 4.68
C VAL A 72 8.47 13.81 4.80
N ALA A 73 8.96 13.13 5.83
CA ALA A 73 8.59 11.73 6.09
C ALA A 73 7.09 11.56 6.34
N VAL A 74 6.49 12.44 7.16
CA VAL A 74 5.04 12.44 7.40
C VAL A 74 4.26 12.74 6.13
N ALA A 75 4.73 13.67 5.28
CA ALA A 75 4.08 13.94 4.00
C ALA A 75 4.08 12.69 3.10
N LEU A 76 5.21 12.01 2.96
CA LEU A 76 5.32 10.75 2.21
C LEU A 76 4.40 9.67 2.79
N LEU A 77 4.36 9.53 4.12
CA LEU A 77 3.51 8.55 4.80
C LEU A 77 2.03 8.81 4.54
N ILE A 78 1.58 10.07 4.68
CA ILE A 78 0.21 10.48 4.40
C ILE A 78 -0.14 10.22 2.94
N THR A 79 0.71 10.61 2.00
CA THR A 79 0.51 10.38 0.57
C THR A 79 0.40 8.88 0.25
N GLY A 80 1.26 8.05 0.82
CA GLY A 80 1.21 6.60 0.66
C GLY A 80 -0.06 5.98 1.25
N ILE A 81 -0.46 6.40 2.46
CA ILE A 81 -1.72 5.97 3.08
C ILE A 81 -2.91 6.32 2.18
N PHE A 82 -2.99 7.57 1.71
CA PHE A 82 -4.10 8.00 0.86
C PHE A 82 -4.11 7.27 -0.48
N GLY A 83 -2.98 7.08 -1.16
CA GLY A 83 -2.93 6.36 -2.44
C GLY A 83 -3.51 4.95 -2.32
N ASN A 84 -3.00 4.18 -1.36
CA ASN A 84 -3.47 2.81 -1.10
C ASN A 84 -4.90 2.76 -0.54
N PHE A 85 -5.37 3.80 0.16
CA PHE A 85 -6.72 3.86 0.69
C PHE A 85 -7.74 4.22 -0.39
N THR A 86 -7.42 5.17 -1.26
CA THR A 86 -8.26 5.55 -2.41
C THR A 86 -8.53 4.36 -3.31
N ASP A 87 -7.51 3.56 -3.61
CA ASP A 87 -7.68 2.32 -4.38
C ASP A 87 -8.72 1.39 -3.73
N ARG A 88 -8.59 1.13 -2.42
CA ARG A 88 -9.53 0.28 -1.68
C ARG A 88 -10.97 0.80 -1.71
N LEU A 89 -11.16 2.11 -1.67
CA LEU A 89 -12.50 2.70 -1.71
C LEU A 89 -13.14 2.62 -3.10
N LEU A 90 -12.34 2.77 -4.15
CA LEU A 90 -12.87 2.95 -5.51
C LEU A 90 -12.89 1.65 -6.32
N GLN A 91 -11.86 0.81 -6.20
CA GLN A 91 -11.67 -0.33 -7.11
C GLN A 91 -12.82 -1.33 -7.09
N GLY A 92 -13.41 -1.60 -5.92
CA GLY A 92 -14.57 -2.49 -5.82
C GLY A 92 -15.81 -1.95 -6.53
N SER A 93 -15.94 -0.62 -6.66
CA SER A 93 -17.01 0.02 -7.42
C SER A 93 -16.78 0.01 -8.92
N HIS A 94 -15.53 -0.17 -9.37
CA HIS A 94 -15.17 -0.31 -10.77
C HIS A 94 -15.35 -1.73 -11.32
N LEU A 95 -15.66 -2.71 -10.45
CA LEU A 95 -15.88 -4.10 -10.86
C LEU A 95 -17.21 -4.26 -11.59
N SER A 96 -17.17 -4.61 -12.87
CA SER A 96 -18.35 -4.73 -13.72
C SER A 96 -19.37 -5.75 -13.19
N TYR A 97 -18.89 -6.84 -12.56
CA TYR A 97 -19.74 -7.88 -12.01
C TYR A 97 -20.36 -7.52 -10.64
N MET A 98 -20.01 -6.38 -10.04
CA MET A 98 -20.55 -5.90 -8.76
C MET A 98 -21.49 -4.68 -8.92
N GLN A 99 -21.97 -4.41 -10.14
CA GLN A 99 -22.84 -3.27 -10.44
C GLN A 99 -24.18 -3.29 -9.68
N ASP A 100 -24.68 -4.46 -9.28
CA ASP A 100 -25.91 -4.58 -8.48
C ASP A 100 -25.65 -4.81 -6.98
N ALA A 101 -24.37 -4.89 -6.58
CA ALA A 101 -23.99 -5.15 -5.20
C ALA A 101 -24.19 -3.90 -4.30
N SER A 102 -24.43 -4.14 -3.02
CA SER A 102 -24.49 -3.07 -2.02
C SER A 102 -23.15 -2.34 -1.89
N LEU A 103 -23.18 -1.11 -1.39
CA LEU A 103 -21.97 -0.32 -1.11
C LEU A 103 -20.99 -1.10 -0.23
N TRP A 104 -21.49 -1.82 0.77
CA TRP A 104 -20.65 -2.58 1.68
C TRP A 104 -19.94 -3.76 1.00
N GLU A 105 -20.60 -4.44 0.07
CA GLU A 105 -19.99 -5.52 -0.70
C GLU A 105 -18.88 -4.99 -1.62
N ARG A 106 -19.12 -3.85 -2.28
CA ARG A 106 -18.10 -3.19 -3.11
C ARG A 106 -16.89 -2.76 -2.29
N LEU A 107 -17.10 -2.16 -1.11
CA LEU A 107 -15.99 -1.76 -0.24
C LEU A 107 -15.18 -2.97 0.26
N ARG A 108 -15.83 -4.09 0.57
CA ARG A 108 -15.13 -5.33 0.94
C ARG A 108 -14.36 -5.96 -0.21
N ALA A 109 -14.81 -5.75 -1.44
CA ALA A 109 -14.13 -6.21 -2.64
C ALA A 109 -13.00 -5.28 -3.10
N GLY A 110 -12.88 -4.10 -2.49
CA GLY A 110 -11.82 -3.14 -2.76
C GLY A 110 -10.43 -3.75 -2.64
N TYR A 111 -9.55 -3.38 -3.56
CA TYR A 111 -8.17 -3.87 -3.64
C TYR A 111 -7.23 -2.74 -4.01
N VAL A 112 -5.95 -2.96 -3.80
CA VAL A 112 -4.85 -2.08 -4.23
C VAL A 112 -4.24 -2.63 -5.50
N VAL A 113 -3.90 -1.77 -6.46
CA VAL A 113 -3.19 -2.20 -7.67
C VAL A 113 -1.69 -2.11 -7.45
N ASP A 114 -1.06 -3.28 -7.37
CA ASP A 114 0.40 -3.41 -7.32
C ASP A 114 0.93 -3.68 -8.73
N PHE A 115 2.03 -3.01 -9.08
CA PHE A 115 2.55 -3.07 -10.46
C PHE A 115 4.07 -3.10 -10.61
N LEU A 116 4.80 -2.80 -9.55
CA LEU A 116 6.26 -2.92 -9.51
C LEU A 116 6.60 -4.35 -9.10
N ASP A 117 7.21 -5.10 -10.01
CA ASP A 117 7.61 -6.49 -9.79
C ASP A 117 9.12 -6.64 -9.98
N VAL A 118 9.79 -7.06 -8.90
CA VAL A 118 11.25 -7.13 -8.83
C VAL A 118 11.68 -8.57 -8.55
N ILE A 119 12.56 -9.08 -9.40
CA ILE A 119 13.22 -10.37 -9.26
C ILE A 119 14.66 -10.11 -8.85
N ILE A 120 15.10 -10.72 -7.76
CA ILE A 120 16.50 -10.68 -7.30
C ILE A 120 17.22 -11.87 -7.96
N PRO A 121 18.00 -11.66 -9.04
CA PRO A 121 18.46 -12.76 -9.89
C PRO A 121 19.47 -13.66 -9.18
N VAL A 122 20.27 -13.06 -8.28
CA VAL A 122 21.36 -13.73 -7.56
C VAL A 122 20.85 -14.87 -6.66
N VAL A 123 19.63 -14.76 -6.15
CA VAL A 123 19.00 -15.77 -5.27
C VAL A 123 17.73 -16.35 -5.87
N ASN A 124 17.41 -16.02 -7.14
CA ASN A 124 16.19 -16.40 -7.83
C ASN A 124 14.92 -16.16 -6.99
N TYR A 125 14.85 -15.01 -6.31
CA TYR A 125 13.75 -14.65 -5.42
C TYR A 125 12.91 -13.54 -6.04
N ARG A 126 11.60 -13.75 -6.17
CA ARG A 126 10.66 -12.72 -6.59
C ARG A 126 10.14 -11.98 -5.37
N TRP A 127 10.48 -10.69 -5.27
CA TRP A 127 9.99 -9.84 -4.21
C TRP A 127 8.47 -9.63 -4.39
N PRO A 128 7.66 -9.58 -3.31
CA PRO A 128 6.24 -9.29 -3.41
C PRO A 128 6.00 -7.99 -4.19
N SER A 129 5.11 -8.01 -5.18
CA SER A 129 4.81 -6.81 -5.96
C SER A 129 4.28 -5.69 -5.07
N PHE A 130 4.61 -4.45 -5.45
CA PHE A 130 4.26 -3.25 -4.69
C PHE A 130 3.96 -2.08 -5.63
N ASN A 131 3.62 -0.92 -5.09
CA ASN A 131 3.34 0.27 -5.87
C ASN A 131 4.07 1.53 -5.36
N VAL A 132 3.78 2.67 -5.97
CA VAL A 132 4.37 3.97 -5.58
C VAL A 132 3.95 4.40 -4.18
N ALA A 133 2.71 4.14 -3.77
CA ALA A 133 2.25 4.44 -2.43
C ALA A 133 2.99 3.60 -1.37
N ASP A 134 3.27 2.33 -1.63
CA ASP A 134 4.11 1.50 -0.76
C ASP A 134 5.55 2.02 -0.69
N SER A 135 6.08 2.49 -1.82
CA SER A 135 7.41 3.11 -1.88
C SER A 135 7.47 4.37 -0.99
N CYS A 136 6.43 5.20 -1.01
CA CYS A 136 6.32 6.36 -0.14
C CYS A 136 6.29 5.97 1.35
N VAL A 137 5.49 4.96 1.72
CA VAL A 137 5.44 4.44 3.11
C VAL A 137 6.80 3.87 3.52
N CYS A 138 7.44 3.10 2.64
CA CYS A 138 8.74 2.47 2.87
C CYS A 138 9.84 3.51 3.10
N VAL A 139 9.88 4.59 2.31
CA VAL A 139 10.86 5.69 2.47
C VAL A 139 10.54 6.57 3.69
N ALA A 140 9.27 6.75 4.03
CA ALA A 140 8.88 7.52 5.20
C ALA A 140 9.42 6.92 6.51
N ALA A 141 9.43 5.59 6.65
CA ALA A 141 9.88 4.91 7.88
C ALA A 141 11.34 5.24 8.28
N PRO A 142 12.37 5.06 7.44
CA PRO A 142 13.73 5.44 7.77
C PRO A 142 13.90 6.95 7.93
N LEU A 143 13.16 7.78 7.17
CA LEU A 143 13.22 9.24 7.34
C LEU A 143 12.63 9.69 8.67
N LEU A 144 11.56 9.07 9.16
CA LEU A 144 11.01 9.31 10.50
C LEU A 144 12.02 8.92 11.58
N PHE A 145 12.68 7.76 11.42
CA PHE A 145 13.71 7.30 12.35
C PHE A 145 14.90 8.27 12.40
N ILE A 146 15.45 8.65 11.24
CA ILE A 146 16.53 9.63 11.14
C ILE A 146 16.07 10.98 11.70
N GLY A 147 14.85 11.41 11.38
CA GLY A 147 14.25 12.63 11.91
C GLY A 147 14.19 12.64 13.43
N GLY A 148 13.79 11.53 14.07
CA GLY A 148 13.78 11.41 15.53
C GLY A 148 15.18 11.56 16.15
N ILE A 149 16.20 10.93 15.55
CA ILE A 149 17.59 11.05 16.02
C ILE A 149 18.11 12.49 15.88
N LEU A 150 17.72 13.19 14.82
CA LEU A 150 18.12 14.58 14.60
C LEU A 150 17.46 15.53 15.59
N ASP A 151 16.20 15.28 15.98
CA ASP A 151 15.50 16.08 16.98
C ASP A 151 16.09 15.90 18.39
N GLU A 152 16.63 14.72 18.72
CA GLU A 152 17.32 14.49 20.01
C GLU A 152 18.64 15.27 20.14
N LYS A 153 19.29 15.56 19.01
CA LYS A 153 20.60 16.23 18.97
C LYS A 153 20.53 17.75 18.91
N ALA A 154 19.33 18.32 18.74
CA ALA A 154 19.08 19.76 18.58
C ALA A 154 18.72 20.41 19.92
#